data_AF-A0A7H4PH04-F1
#
_entry.id   AF-A0A7H4PH04-F1
#
_cell.length_a   1.000
_cell.length_b   1.000
_cell.length_c   1.000
_cell.angle_alpha   90.00
_cell.angle_beta   90.00
_cell.angle_gamma   90.00
#
_symmetry.space_group_name_H-M   'P 1'
#
loop_
_entity.id
_entity.type
_entity.pdbx_description
1 polymer ?
#
loop_
_entity_poly.entity_id
_entity_poly.type
_entity_poly.pdbx_seq_one_letter_code
_entity_poly.pdbx_strand_id
1 'polypeptide(L)' 'MTKKILTTPIKDEDLADIKAGDIIYLNGHIVTCRDVAHRRLIEGGRELPVDVSGGAILHARAYCPSD' A
#
# COMPACT_ATOMS: atom_id res chain seq x y z
N MET A 1 -14.11 -20.95 -5.23
CA MET A 1 -13.23 -19.76 -5.15
C MET A 1 -13.40 -19.16 -3.77
N THR A 2 -12.47 -19.43 -2.85
CA THR A 2 -12.55 -18.90 -1.49
C THR A 2 -12.03 -17.47 -1.52
N LYS A 3 -12.85 -16.52 -1.07
CA LYS A 3 -12.50 -15.09 -1.07
C LYS A 3 -11.42 -14.83 -0.01
N LYS A 4 -10.19 -14.46 -0.42
CA LYS A 4 -9.12 -14.04 0.50
C LYS A 4 -9.19 -12.53 0.71
N ILE A 5 -9.35 -12.10 1.97
CA ILE A 5 -9.40 -10.68 2.37
C ILE A 5 -8.24 -10.42 3.31
N LEU A 6 -7.33 -9.52 2.93
CA LEU A 6 -6.24 -9.04 3.77
C LEU A 6 -6.65 -7.73 4.43
N THR A 7 -6.40 -7.59 5.73
CA THR A 7 -6.66 -6.34 6.46
C THR A 7 -5.34 -5.72 6.90
N THR A 8 -5.12 -4.43 6.62
CA THR A 8 -3.91 -3.73 7.08
C THR A 8 -3.98 -3.39 8.57
N PRO A 9 -2.87 -3.48 9.32
CA PRO A 9 -1.52 -3.90 8.90
C PRO A 9 -1.41 -5.43 8.66
N ILE A 10 -0.79 -5.80 7.55
CA ILE A 10 -0.63 -7.17 7.04
C ILE A 10 0.62 -7.80 7.65
N LYS A 11 0.52 -9.07 8.05
CA LYS A 11 1.67 -9.86 8.52
C LYS A 11 2.27 -10.66 7.38
N ASP A 12 3.56 -10.96 7.47
CA ASP A 12 4.27 -11.78 6.49
C ASP A 12 3.65 -13.17 6.31
N GLU A 13 3.11 -13.73 7.39
CA GLU A 13 2.39 -15.01 7.43
C GLU A 13 1.16 -15.01 6.50
N ASP A 14 0.42 -13.90 6.43
CA ASP A 14 -0.78 -13.78 5.60
C ASP A 14 -0.44 -13.77 4.09
N LEU A 15 0.79 -13.35 3.78
CA LEU A 15 1.34 -13.25 2.42
C LEU A 15 1.96 -14.56 1.92
N ALA A 16 2.41 -15.43 2.82
CA ALA A 16 3.17 -16.63 2.47
C ALA A 16 2.45 -17.57 1.48
N ASP A 17 1.12 -17.66 1.57
CA ASP A 17 0.31 -18.56 0.74
C ASP A 17 -0.21 -17.93 -0.57
N ILE A 18 0.15 -16.66 -0.85
CA ILE A 18 -0.34 -15.96 -2.04
C ILE A 18 0.41 -16.42 -3.28
N LYS A 19 -0.34 -16.73 -4.35
CA LYS A 19 0.21 -17.12 -5.65
C LYS A 19 -0.21 -16.15 -6.74
N ALA A 20 0.63 -16.04 -7.76
CA ALA A 20 0.29 -15.28 -8.96
C ALA A 20 -0.99 -15.86 -9.61
N GLY A 21 -1.96 -14.99 -9.87
CA GLY A 21 -3.28 -15.37 -10.39
C GLY A 21 -4.38 -15.45 -9.32
N ASP A 22 -4.03 -15.35 -8.03
CA ASP A 22 -5.03 -15.29 -6.97
C ASP A 22 -5.77 -13.95 -6.96
N ILE A 23 -7.08 -14.01 -6.67
CA ILE A 23 -7.91 -12.82 -6.46
C ILE A 23 -7.93 -12.51 -4.97
N ILE A 24 -7.39 -11.35 -4.61
CA ILE A 24 -7.26 -10.90 -3.22
C ILE A 24 -7.99 -9.57 -3.05
N TYR A 25 -8.69 -9.45 -1.93
CA TYR A 25 -9.31 -8.20 -1.50
C TYR A 25 -8.48 -7.59 -0.39
N LEU A 26 -8.26 -6.28 -0.46
CA LEU A 26 -7.60 -5.51 0.59
C LEU A 26 -8.65 -4.69 1.34
N ASN A 27 -8.53 -4.68 2.66
CA ASN A 27 -9.39 -3.95 3.58
C ASN A 27 -8.51 -3.17 4.58
N GLY A 28 -9.02 -2.03 5.05
CA GLY A 28 -8.30 -1.17 5.99
C GLY A 28 -7.65 0.06 5.35
N HIS A 29 -6.60 0.57 5.99
CA HIS A 29 -5.94 1.79 5.57
C HIS A 29 -4.93 1.53 4.45
N ILE A 30 -5.02 2.31 3.37
CA ILE A 30 -4.13 2.24 2.20
C ILE A 30 -3.57 3.64 1.96
N VAL A 31 -2.24 3.72 1.82
CA VAL A 31 -1.55 4.99 1.57
C VAL A 31 -1.27 5.11 0.08
N THR A 32 -1.57 6.26 -0.52
CA THR A 32 -1.17 6.53 -1.92
C THR A 32 0.19 7.22 -1.96
N CYS A 33 1.10 6.71 -2.78
CA CYS A 33 2.45 7.27 -2.93
C CYS A 33 2.97 6.99 -4.34
N ARG A 34 3.66 7.97 -4.94
CA ARG A 34 4.25 7.88 -6.29
C ARG A 34 5.63 8.57 -6.31
N ASP A 35 6.11 8.89 -7.50
CA ASP A 35 7.47 9.30 -7.84
C ASP A 35 8.06 10.36 -6.89
N VAL A 36 7.37 11.50 -6.74
CA VAL A 36 7.87 12.64 -5.95
C VAL A 36 7.95 12.31 -4.47
N ALA A 37 7.01 11.51 -3.95
CA ALA A 37 6.98 11.14 -2.55
C ALA A 37 8.11 10.17 -2.20
N HIS A 38 8.34 9.14 -3.05
CA HIS A 38 9.50 8.25 -2.91
C HIS A 38 10.83 9.02 -2.97
N ARG A 39 10.98 9.93 -3.94
CA ARG A 39 12.19 10.75 -4.06
C ARG A 39 12.44 11.63 -2.83
N ARG A 40 11.41 12.34 -2.34
CA ARG A 40 11.52 13.22 -1.17
C ARG A 40 11.88 12.46 0.11
N LEU A 41 11.43 11.22 0.25
CA LEU A 41 11.79 10.36 1.37
C LEU A 41 13.26 9.97 1.32
N ILE A 42 13.72 9.45 0.18
CA ILE A 42 15.09 8.92 0.01
C ILE A 42 16.13 10.05 -0.02
N GLU A 43 15.92 11.06 -0.87
CA GLU A 43 16.90 12.15 -1.07
C GLU A 43 16.78 13.24 0.00
N GLY A 44 15.57 13.50 0.47
CA GLY A 44 15.29 14.58 1.41
C GLY A 44 15.46 14.19 2.88
N GLY A 45 15.64 12.90 3.19
CA GLY A 45 15.78 12.40 4.56
C GLY A 45 14.60 12.77 5.48
N ARG A 46 13.43 13.02 4.90
CA ARG A 46 12.24 13.46 5.66
C ARG A 46 11.57 12.27 6.30
N GLU A 47 11.10 12.43 7.53
CA GLU A 47 10.26 11.41 8.16
C GLU A 47 8.94 11.23 7.39
N LEU A 48 8.45 9.99 7.38
CA LEU A 48 7.15 9.70 6.82
C LEU A 48 6.06 10.36 7.68
N PRO A 49 5.06 11.02 7.07
CA PRO A 49 3.97 11.65 7.82
C PRO A 49 3.02 10.62 8.45
N VAL A 50 3.12 9.34 8.06
CA VAL A 50 2.32 8.22 8.55
C VAL A 50 3.22 6.98 8.63
N ASP A 51 3.00 6.14 9.63
CA ASP A 51 3.65 4.83 9.66
C ASP A 51 3.05 3.93 8.58
N VAL A 52 3.91 3.35 7.76
CA VAL A 52 3.54 2.45 6.66
C VAL A 52 4.00 1.02 6.92
N SER A 53 4.55 0.74 8.10
CA SER A 53 4.99 -0.58 8.52
C SER A 53 3.82 -1.58 8.51
N GLY A 54 3.96 -2.67 7.77
CA GLY A 54 2.87 -3.63 7.53
C GLY A 54 1.69 -3.05 6.73
N GLY A 55 1.78 -1.82 6.24
CA GLY A 55 0.73 -1.17 5.45
C GLY A 55 0.75 -1.59 3.98
N ALA A 56 -0.19 -1.02 3.21
CA ALA A 56 -0.22 -1.16 1.76
C ALA A 56 -0.02 0.21 1.10
N ILE A 57 0.93 0.28 0.16
CA ILE A 57 1.17 1.45 -0.68
C ILE A 57 0.55 1.23 -2.05
N LEU A 58 -0.41 2.09 -2.41
CA LEU A 58 -1.02 2.10 -3.74
C LEU A 58 -0.37 3.20 -4.60
N HIS A 59 0.25 2.78 -5.71
CA HIS A 59 0.84 3.70 -6.69
C HIS A 59 -0.24 4.36 -7.56
N ALA A 60 -0.96 5.32 -6.98
CA ALA A 60 -2.04 6.03 -7.64
C ALA A 60 -1.99 7.54 -7.33
N ARG A 61 -2.70 8.32 -8.13
CA ARG A 61 -3.05 9.70 -7.81
C ARG A 61 -4.55 9.76 -7.53
N ALA A 62 -4.90 10.45 -6.45
CA ALA A 62 -6.28 10.84 -6.22
C ALA A 62 -6.76 11.70 -7.40
N TYR A 63 -7.95 11.42 -7.88
CA TYR A 63 -8.60 12.31 -8.83
C TYR A 63 -8.81 13.67 -8.15
N CYS A 64 -8.13 14.71 -8.64
CA CYS A 64 -8.44 16.08 -8.27
C CYS A 64 -9.31 16.66 -9.39
N PRO A 65 -10.53 17.15 -9.10
CA PRO A 65 -11.41 17.74 -10.11
C PRO A 65 -10.85 18.99 -10.82
N SER A 66 -9.77 19.55 -10.28
CA SER A 66 -9.12 20.76 -10.78
C SER A 66 -7.91 20.49 -11.68
N ASP A 67 -7.60 19.22 -11.94
CA ASP A 67 -6.55 18.80 -12.88
C ASP A 67 -7.08 18.61 -14.30
#